data_AF-A0A6L5FUW9-F1
#
_entry.id   AF-A0A6L5FUW9-F1
#
_cell.length_a   1.000
_cell.length_b   1.000
_cell.length_c   1.000
_cell.angle_alpha   90.00
_cell.angle_beta   90.00
_cell.angle_gamma   90.00
#
_symmetry.space_group_name_H-M   'P 1'
#
loop_
_entity.id
_entity.type
_entity.pdbx_description
1 polymer ?
#
loop_
_entity_poly.entity_id
_entity_poly.type
_entity_poly.pdbx_seq_one_letter_code
_entity_poly.pdbx_strand_id
1 'polypeptide(L)' 'MAEGRQKKVTQKITLDVYLTSPGGKPRKSYAGEIKRLSKMGFREIDRRIASREDHLKITLEREIDRYPGVPLASVHPYI' A
#
# COMPACT_ATOMS: atom_id res chain seq x y z
N MET A 1 0.10 29.59 21.24
CA MET A 1 1.44 29.09 20.85
C MET A 1 1.51 27.59 21.12
N ALA A 2 1.45 26.79 20.06
CA ALA A 2 1.93 25.41 19.99
C ALA A 2 2.05 25.09 18.50
N GLU A 3 3.06 25.66 17.83
CA GLU A 3 3.42 25.27 16.46
C GLU A 3 3.97 23.86 16.50
N GLY A 4 3.05 22.89 16.50
CA GLY A 4 3.41 21.50 16.42
C GLY A 4 4.01 21.23 15.04
N ARG A 5 5.35 21.15 14.99
CA ARG A 5 6.11 20.80 13.79
C ARG A 5 5.46 19.61 13.07
N GLN A 6 5.12 19.81 11.80
CA GLN A 6 4.71 18.78 10.86
C GLN A 6 5.75 17.64 10.88
N LYS A 7 5.35 16.45 11.32
CA LYS A 7 6.25 15.28 11.42
C LYS A 7 6.02 14.38 10.22
N LYS A 8 7.07 14.03 9.50
CA LYS A 8 6.99 12.98 8.46
C LYS A 8 6.73 11.63 9.11
N VAL A 9 5.73 10.91 8.61
CA VAL A 9 5.37 9.56 9.05
C VAL A 9 5.26 8.66 7.84
N THR A 10 5.86 7.47 7.92
CA THR A 10 5.73 6.44 6.89
C THR A 10 4.46 5.64 7.13
N GLN A 11 3.56 5.63 6.15
CA GLN A 11 2.45 4.69 6.09
C GLN A 11 2.83 3.49 5.25
N LYS A 12 2.57 2.29 5.78
CA LYS A 12 2.89 1.01 5.15
C LYS A 12 1.62 0.20 4.97
N ILE A 13 1.45 -0.37 3.78
CA ILE A 13 0.36 -1.28 3.44
C ILE A 13 0.96 -2.54 2.84
N THR A 14 0.49 -3.69 3.30
CA THR A 14 0.85 -4.97 2.69
C THR A 14 -0.41 -5.60 2.12
N LEU A 15 -0.36 -5.96 0.85
CA LEU A 15 -1.44 -6.60 0.10
C LEU A 15 -1.08 -8.03 -0.23
N ASP A 16 -2.02 -8.92 0.01
CA ASP A 16 -2.02 -10.26 -0.57
C ASP A 16 -2.68 -10.19 -1.95
N VAL A 17 -1.93 -10.53 -2.99
CA VAL A 17 -2.30 -10.34 -4.40
C VAL A 17 -2.33 -11.69 -5.09
N TYR A 18 -3.49 -12.05 -5.64
CA TYR A 18 -3.61 -13.25 -6.46
C TYR A 18 -3.42 -12.92 -7.94
N LEU A 19 -2.72 -13.81 -8.62
CA LEU A 19 -2.45 -13.75 -10.05
C LEU A 19 -3.53 -14.49 -10.85
N THR A 20 -3.57 -14.23 -12.15
CA THR A 20 -4.42 -14.97 -13.10
C THR A 20 -3.88 -16.38 -13.38
N SER A 21 -2.56 -16.55 -13.29
CA SER A 21 -1.81 -17.79 -13.46
C SER A 21 -0.49 -17.68 -12.69
N PRO A 22 0.21 -18.79 -12.40
CA PRO A 22 1.57 -18.75 -11.88
C PRO A 22 2.46 -17.83 -12.73
N GLY A 23 3.14 -16.86 -12.09
CA GLY A 23 3.96 -15.85 -12.78
C GLY A 23 3.19 -14.88 -13.70
N GLY A 24 1.85 -14.94 -13.70
CA GLY A 24 0.97 -14.11 -14.51
C GLY A 24 0.76 -12.70 -13.95
N LYS A 25 -0.26 -12.02 -14.48
CA LYS A 25 -0.64 -10.67 -14.02
C LYS A 25 -1.53 -10.76 -12.78
N PRO A 26 -1.54 -9.74 -11.90
CA PRO A 26 -2.53 -9.62 -10.84
C PRO A 26 -3.95 -9.69 -11.40
N ARG A 27 -4.87 -10.34 -10.68
CA ARG A 27 -6.29 -10.31 -11.06
C ARG A 27 -6.80 -8.87 -11.03
N LYS A 28 -7.87 -8.61 -11.80
CA LYS A 28 -8.40 -7.26 -12.05
C LYS A 28 -8.66 -6.45 -10.77
N SER A 29 -9.19 -7.08 -9.73
CA SER A 29 -9.44 -6.46 -8.42
C SER A 29 -8.14 -5.97 -7.77
N TYR A 30 -7.13 -6.82 -7.66
CA TYR A 30 -5.81 -6.46 -7.11
C TYR A 30 -5.08 -5.43 -7.99
N ALA A 31 -5.16 -5.54 -9.31
CA ALA A 31 -4.56 -4.56 -10.23
C ALA A 31 -5.20 -3.17 -10.06
N GLY A 32 -6.52 -3.11 -9.88
CA GLY A 32 -7.24 -1.88 -9.58
C GLY A 32 -6.80 -1.26 -8.26
N GLU A 33 -6.64 -2.08 -7.22
CA GLU A 33 -6.21 -1.63 -5.91
C GLU A 33 -4.77 -1.11 -5.89
N ILE A 34 -3.83 -1.82 -6.54
CA ILE A 34 -2.45 -1.36 -6.69
C ILE A 34 -2.42 0.01 -7.40
N LYS A 35 -3.22 0.18 -8.46
CA LYS A 35 -3.34 1.45 -9.18
C LYS A 35 -3.93 2.57 -8.30
N ARG A 36 -4.91 2.25 -7.45
CA ARG A 36 -5.49 3.21 -6.49
C ARG A 36 -4.45 3.66 -5.48
N LEU A 37 -3.74 2.72 -4.86
CA LEU A 37 -2.71 3.04 -3.87
C LEU A 37 -1.56 3.84 -4.50
N SER A 38 -1.14 3.49 -5.72
CA SER A 38 -0.15 4.27 -6.48
C SER A 38 -0.60 5.71 -6.71
N LYS A 39 -1.86 5.94 -7.09
CA LYS A 39 -2.44 7.31 -7.20
C LYS A 39 -2.48 8.05 -5.86
N MET A 40 -2.56 7.34 -4.74
CA MET A 40 -2.51 7.92 -3.39
C MET A 40 -1.07 8.16 -2.89
N GLY A 41 -0.07 7.97 -3.75
CA GLY A 41 1.35 8.21 -3.46
C GLY A 41 2.08 7.03 -2.81
N PHE A 42 1.46 5.86 -2.74
CA PHE A 42 2.15 4.64 -2.29
C PHE A 42 3.09 4.13 -3.38
N ARG A 43 4.35 3.89 -3.00
CA ARG A 43 5.37 3.24 -3.83
C ARG A 43 5.57 1.81 -3.37
N GLU A 44 5.75 0.89 -4.31
CA GLU A 44 6.09 -0.50 -4.01
C GLU A 44 7.53 -0.54 -3.46
N ILE A 45 7.73 -1.20 -2.33
CA ILE A 45 9.04 -1.34 -1.68
C ILE A 45 9.50 -2.79 -1.55
N ASP A 46 8.56 -3.74 -1.56
CA ASP A 46 8.87 -5.16 -1.45
C ASP A 46 7.81 -5.99 -2.18
N ARG A 47 8.26 -7.05 -2.84
CA ARG A 47 7.42 -8.02 -3.55
C ARG A 47 7.96 -9.40 -3.28
N ARG A 48 7.14 -10.24 -2.66
CA ARG A 48 7.48 -11.63 -2.35
C ARG A 48 6.48 -12.58 -2.97
N ILE A 49 6.96 -13.72 -3.45
CA ILE A 49 6.10 -14.85 -3.80
C ILE A 49 5.69 -15.50 -2.47
N ALA A 50 4.38 -15.71 -2.28
CA ALA A 50 3.86 -16.40 -1.11
C ALA A 50 3.95 -17.93 -1.32
N SER A 51 3.40 -18.73 -0.40
CA SER A 51 3.51 -20.20 -0.43
C SER A 51 2.93 -20.86 -1.70
N ARG A 52 2.16 -20.13 -2.52
CA ARG A 52 1.51 -20.61 -3.74
C ARG A 52 2.01 -19.80 -4.94
N GLU A 53 2.31 -20.44 -6.07
CA GLU A 53 2.92 -19.78 -7.24
C GLU A 53 2.07 -18.66 -7.86
N ASP A 54 0.76 -18.65 -7.62
CA ASP A 54 -0.20 -17.62 -8.03
C ASP A 54 -0.53 -16.59 -6.94
N HIS A 55 0.21 -16.57 -5.82
CA HIS A 55 0.02 -15.62 -4.72
C HIS A 55 1.29 -14.80 -4.48
N LEU A 56 1.15 -13.48 -4.51
CA LEU A 56 2.18 -12.51 -4.20
C LEU A 56 1.82 -11.71 -2.95
N LYS A 57 2.82 -11.33 -2.17
CA LYS A 57 2.71 -10.35 -1.11
C LYS A 57 3.43 -9.08 -1.56
N ILE A 58 2.67 -8.00 -1.74
CA ILE A 58 3.19 -6.71 -2.20
C ILE A 58 3.11 -5.73 -1.04
N THR A 59 4.24 -5.10 -0.72
CA THR A 59 4.31 -4.07 0.31
C THR A 59 4.53 -2.72 -0.35
N LEU A 60 3.68 -1.76 0.01
CA LEU A 60 3.75 -0.40 -0.47
C LEU A 60 3.91 0.57 0.71
N GLU A 61 4.67 1.63 0.50
CA GLU A 61 4.90 2.68 1.49
C GLU A 61 4.67 4.06 0.89
N ARG A 62 4.19 4.99 1.71
CA ARG A 62 4.22 6.43 1.39
C ARG A 62 4.68 7.22 2.59
N GLU A 63 5.38 8.31 2.32
CA GLU A 63 5.68 9.31 3.34
C GLU A 63 4.59 10.37 3.32
N ILE A 64 4.02 10.66 4.48
CA ILE A 64 3.04 11.72 4.63
C ILE A 64 3.41 12.62 5.80
N ASP A 65 2.98 13.85 5.68
CA ASP A 65 3.13 14.82 6.72
C ASP A 65 1.99 14.70 7.74
N ARG A 66 2.35 14.40 8.98
CA ARG A 66 1.42 14.33 10.10
C ARG A 66 1.40 15.66 10.82
N TYR A 67 0.23 16.29 10.78
CA TYR A 67 -0.08 17.41 11.64
C TYR A 67 -0.45 16.90 13.04
N PRO A 68 0.15 17.46 14.10
CA PRO A 68 -0.24 17.11 15.46
C PRO A 68 -1.71 17.45 15.71
N GLY A 69 -2.45 16.51 16.30
CA GLY A 69 -3.90 16.63 16.54
C GLY A 69 -4.80 16.15 15.40
N VAL A 70 -4.27 15.92 14.19
CA VAL A 70 -5.06 15.39 13.06
C VAL A 70 -4.81 13.88 12.93
N PRO A 71 -5.85 13.03 12.96
CA PRO A 71 -5.69 11.61 12.73
C PRO A 71 -5.23 11.33 11.30
N LEU A 72 -4.35 10.34 11.15
CA LEU A 72 -3.91 9.92 9.82
C LEU A 72 -5.06 9.24 9.07
N ALA A 73 -5.16 9.50 7.77
CA ALA A 73 -6.10 8.79 6.92
C ALA A 73 -5.75 7.29 6.94
N SER A 74 -6.67 6.47 7.48
CA SER A 74 -6.58 5.02 7.42
C SER A 74 -6.97 4.58 6.02
N VAL A 75 -6.01 4.03 5.28
CA VAL A 75 -6.22 3.55 3.92
C VAL A 75 -6.39 2.03 4.00
N HIS A 76 -7.64 1.58 4.11
CA HIS A 76 -7.96 0.17 4.06
C HIS A 76 -7.91 -0.35 2.61
N PRO A 77 -7.41 -1.58 2.38
CA PRO A 77 -7.55 -2.25 1.09
C PRO A 77 -9.02 -2.49 0.74
N TYR A 78 -9.41 -2.35 -0.53
CA TYR A 78 -10.79 -2.59 -1.01
C TYR A 78 -11.00 -3.99 -1.61
N ILE A 79 -10.20 -4.97 -1.21
CA ILE A 79 -10.12 -6.27 -1.89
C ILE A 79 -10.88 -7.36 -1.15
#